data_AF-A0A7Y6PVT9-F1
#
_entry.id   AF-A0A7Y6PVT9-F1
#
_cell.length_a   1.000
_cell.length_b   1.000
_cell.length_c   1.000
_cell.angle_alpha   90.00
_cell.angle_beta   90.00
_cell.angle_gamma   90.00
#
_symmetry.space_group_name_H-M   'P 1'
#
loop_
_entity.id
_entity.type
_entity.pdbx_description
1 polymer ?
#
loop_
_entity_poly.entity_id
_entity_poly.type
_entity_poly.pdbx_seq_one_letter_code
_entity_poly.pdbx_strand_id
1 'polypeptide(L)'
;MRSVLMDASLGLAWQQWTALGVSGTVHVPDHAVDLEALICFTPLLGTDDPRLRDEALDWCVHYSKRLVSIARLRHLRGQLSDRAREAFDQFAASLNATARVKNAWPTDRTGASVATSGKSQAPDIRQPALIQLKLRALFGTTARADVMLQMLRPGMTQETLSGMSQSVSALSDIGYSKPAVAEVLSDLTMAGVLDKWRRGNRDYYALTRIDALMGLVGGPLPAVAPNWALRFRIAGELLTLEAEMRGKKEIVQAVALNKLFERLQGELDRASLKPPGTADWDSVGNWAAETLLAGHTQHESYWRFRQAHR
;
A
#
# COMPACT_ATOMS: atom_id res chain seq x y z
N MET A 1 20.32 15.46 10.33
CA MET A 1 19.54 14.44 11.05
C MET A 1 18.33 14.13 10.19
N ARG A 2 17.98 12.85 10.01
CA ARG A 2 16.74 12.47 9.29
C ARG A 2 15.53 12.83 10.17
N SER A 3 14.40 13.14 9.53
CA SER A 3 13.15 13.43 10.24
C SER A 3 12.49 12.15 10.74
N VAL A 4 11.64 12.26 11.76
CA VAL A 4 10.84 11.12 12.27
C VAL A 4 9.99 10.51 11.16
N LEU A 5 9.41 11.34 10.29
CA LEU A 5 8.62 10.90 9.14
C LEU A 5 9.46 10.05 8.16
N MET A 6 10.68 10.49 7.84
CA MET A 6 11.58 9.76 6.96
C MET A 6 12.02 8.43 7.58
N ASP A 7 12.42 8.45 8.86
CA ASP A 7 12.88 7.24 9.55
C ASP A 7 11.75 6.19 9.69
N ALA A 8 10.52 6.62 9.99
CA ALA A 8 9.35 5.74 10.01
C ALA A 8 9.04 5.16 8.61
N SER A 9 9.17 5.97 7.57
CA SER A 9 8.94 5.55 6.17
C SER A 9 9.95 4.51 5.73
N LEU A 10 11.24 4.72 6.03
CA LEU A 10 12.32 3.78 5.75
C LEU A 10 12.15 2.49 6.54
N GLY A 11 11.84 2.59 7.83
CA GLY A 11 11.61 1.43 8.71
C GLY A 11 10.50 0.54 8.19
N LEU A 12 9.34 1.12 7.85
CA LEU A 12 8.21 0.37 7.30
C LEU A 12 8.55 -0.25 5.93
N ALA A 13 9.20 0.50 5.04
CA ALA A 13 9.58 -0.02 3.72
C ALA A 13 10.53 -1.21 3.85
N TRP A 14 11.56 -1.13 4.72
CA TRP A 14 12.46 -2.25 4.99
C TRP A 14 11.72 -3.46 5.57
N GLN A 15 10.77 -3.27 6.50
CA GLN A 15 9.94 -4.36 7.02
C GLN A 15 9.17 -5.08 5.91
N GLN A 16 8.46 -4.32 5.06
CA GLN A 16 7.65 -4.90 4.00
C GLN A 16 8.49 -5.56 2.90
N TRP A 17 9.63 -4.98 2.52
CA TRP A 17 10.56 -5.61 1.56
C TRP A 17 11.21 -6.87 2.14
N THR A 18 11.54 -6.88 3.44
CA THR A 18 12.07 -8.09 4.10
C THR A 18 11.03 -9.22 4.07
N ALA A 19 9.75 -8.90 4.28
CA ALA A 19 8.66 -9.87 4.10
C ALA A 19 8.64 -10.50 2.70
N LEU A 20 8.94 -9.70 1.68
CA LEU A 20 8.99 -10.14 0.28
C LEU A 20 10.22 -10.98 -0.07
N GLY A 21 11.20 -11.12 0.84
CA GLY A 21 12.43 -11.87 0.61
C GLY A 21 13.64 -11.02 0.23
N VAL A 22 13.55 -9.69 0.38
CA VAL A 22 14.75 -8.84 0.35
C VAL A 22 15.61 -9.10 1.59
N SER A 23 16.93 -9.18 1.41
CA SER A 23 17.87 -9.43 2.50
C SER A 23 17.90 -8.26 3.49
N GLY A 24 17.19 -8.41 4.61
CA GLY A 24 17.12 -7.47 5.73
C GLY A 24 17.12 -8.19 7.08
N THR A 25 17.52 -7.48 8.15
CA THR A 25 17.54 -8.01 9.53
C THR A 25 16.30 -7.60 10.33
N VAL A 26 15.29 -7.06 9.67
CA VAL A 26 14.10 -6.50 10.32
C VAL A 26 13.01 -7.57 10.44
N HIS A 27 12.18 -7.48 11.47
CA HIS A 27 11.06 -8.38 11.66
C HIS A 27 10.05 -8.27 10.51
N VAL A 28 9.48 -9.41 10.11
CA VAL A 28 8.39 -9.48 9.14
C VAL A 28 7.14 -8.85 9.76
N PRO A 29 6.41 -7.98 9.06
CA PRO A 29 5.22 -7.32 9.59
C PRO A 29 4.07 -8.30 9.87
N ASP A 30 3.23 -7.96 10.85
CA ASP A 30 1.97 -8.64 11.17
C ASP A 30 0.78 -8.14 10.31
N HIS A 31 1.02 -7.13 9.47
CA HIS A 31 0.06 -6.57 8.51
C HIS A 31 0.28 -7.04 7.08
N ALA A 32 -0.78 -6.95 6.26
CA ALA A 32 -0.69 -7.22 4.84
C ALA A 32 0.24 -6.23 4.13
N VAL A 33 1.11 -6.74 3.25
CA VAL A 33 1.93 -5.95 2.34
C VAL A 33 1.13 -5.64 1.08
N ASP A 34 1.24 -4.39 0.63
CA ASP A 34 0.72 -3.94 -0.66
C ASP A 34 1.89 -3.71 -1.62
N LEU A 35 2.09 -4.66 -2.54
CA LEU A 35 3.27 -4.70 -3.40
C LEU A 35 3.38 -3.48 -4.30
N GLU A 36 2.33 -3.13 -5.05
CA GLU A 36 2.41 -1.96 -5.95
C GLU A 36 2.50 -0.64 -5.21
N ALA A 37 1.81 -0.49 -4.08
CA ALA A 37 1.92 0.74 -3.30
C ALA A 37 3.34 0.90 -2.73
N LEU A 38 3.94 -0.20 -2.23
CA LEU A 38 5.33 -0.23 -1.77
C LEU A 38 6.31 0.09 -2.90
N ILE A 39 6.11 -0.49 -4.08
CA ILE A 39 6.89 -0.22 -5.29
C ILE A 39 6.80 1.26 -5.69
N CYS A 40 5.61 1.87 -5.66
CA CYS A 40 5.45 3.28 -6.00
C CYS A 40 6.07 4.22 -4.97
N PHE A 41 6.10 3.82 -3.69
CA PHE A 41 6.59 4.64 -2.59
C PHE A 41 8.11 4.60 -2.43
N THR A 42 8.71 3.41 -2.56
CA THR A 42 10.13 3.15 -2.30
C THR A 42 11.09 4.09 -3.04
N PRO A 43 10.89 4.42 -4.33
CA PRO A 43 11.80 5.29 -5.06
C PRO A 43 11.95 6.69 -4.45
N LEU A 44 10.89 7.22 -3.83
CA LEU A 44 10.95 8.52 -3.15
C LEU A 44 11.91 8.51 -1.96
N LEU A 45 12.02 7.36 -1.27
CA LEU A 45 12.93 7.15 -0.14
C LEU A 45 14.37 6.90 -0.57
N GLY A 46 14.58 6.51 -1.83
CA GLY A 46 15.89 6.11 -2.37
C GLY A 46 16.94 7.22 -2.39
N THR A 47 16.54 8.48 -2.19
CA THR A 47 17.50 9.59 -2.02
C THR A 47 18.22 9.49 -0.68
N ASP A 48 17.50 9.11 0.37
CA ASP A 48 18.01 9.02 1.74
C ASP A 48 18.58 7.64 2.06
N ASP A 49 18.07 6.59 1.41
CA ASP A 49 18.59 5.21 1.48
C ASP A 49 18.68 4.57 0.09
N PRO A 50 19.80 4.77 -0.64
CA PRO A 50 20.02 4.13 -1.93
C PRO A 50 20.02 2.61 -1.86
N ARG A 51 20.43 2.01 -0.73
CA ARG A 51 20.45 0.56 -0.56
C ARG A 51 19.05 -0.02 -0.61
N LEU A 52 18.08 0.59 0.08
CA LEU A 52 16.68 0.17 0.02
C LEU A 52 16.16 0.14 -1.42
N ARG A 53 16.43 1.21 -2.18
CA ARG A 53 16.05 1.31 -3.59
C ARG A 53 16.69 0.21 -4.43
N ASP A 54 18.00 -0.01 -4.27
CA ASP A 54 18.75 -0.95 -5.10
C ASP A 54 18.33 -2.40 -4.82
N GLU A 55 18.06 -2.77 -3.56
CA GLU A 55 17.56 -4.10 -3.21
C GLU A 55 16.09 -4.30 -3.62
N ALA A 56 15.25 -3.27 -3.53
CA ALA A 56 13.89 -3.31 -4.09
C ALA A 56 13.92 -3.50 -5.62
N LEU A 57 14.85 -2.84 -6.31
CA LEU A 57 15.05 -3.02 -7.76
C LEU A 57 15.51 -4.45 -8.08
N ASP A 58 16.50 -4.97 -7.34
CA ASP A 58 16.97 -6.36 -7.44
C ASP A 58 15.80 -7.35 -7.32
N TRP A 59 14.97 -7.20 -6.29
CA TRP A 59 13.79 -8.04 -6.10
C TRP A 59 12.83 -7.94 -7.28
N CYS A 60 12.55 -6.71 -7.75
CA CYS A 60 11.63 -6.49 -8.86
C CYS A 60 12.15 -7.11 -10.16
N VAL A 61 13.45 -7.07 -10.44
CA VAL A 61 14.04 -7.72 -11.62
C VAL A 61 13.78 -9.22 -11.62
N HIS A 62 13.89 -9.88 -10.46
CA HIS A 62 13.82 -11.33 -10.36
C HIS A 62 12.38 -11.87 -10.20
N TYR A 63 11.52 -11.20 -9.42
CA TYR A 63 10.26 -11.78 -8.96
C TYR A 63 8.99 -11.06 -9.41
N SER A 64 9.08 -9.80 -9.89
CA SER A 64 7.87 -9.00 -10.17
C SER A 64 7.00 -9.54 -11.31
N LYS A 65 7.58 -10.25 -12.29
CA LYS A 65 6.94 -10.61 -13.58
C LYS A 65 5.60 -11.33 -13.44
N ARG A 66 5.42 -12.14 -12.39
CA ARG A 66 4.17 -12.91 -12.14
C ARG A 66 3.35 -12.38 -10.98
N LEU A 67 3.85 -11.36 -10.29
CA LEU A 67 3.29 -10.91 -9.01
C LEU A 67 2.74 -9.49 -9.10
N VAL A 68 3.25 -8.67 -10.02
CA VAL A 68 2.88 -7.27 -10.19
C VAL A 68 1.77 -7.09 -11.23
N SER A 69 0.74 -6.34 -10.85
CA SER A 69 -0.31 -5.87 -11.73
C SER A 69 0.10 -4.56 -12.40
N ILE A 70 0.44 -4.62 -13.69
CA ILE A 70 0.82 -3.43 -14.49
C ILE A 70 -0.34 -2.42 -14.59
N ALA A 71 -1.60 -2.91 -14.64
CA ALA A 71 -2.77 -2.05 -14.64
C ALA A 71 -2.88 -1.24 -13.35
N ARG A 72 -2.64 -1.88 -12.20
CA ARG A 72 -2.64 -1.24 -10.89
C ARG A 72 -1.50 -0.25 -10.72
N LEU A 73 -0.28 -0.64 -11.09
CA LEU A 73 0.88 0.27 -11.09
C LEU A 73 0.61 1.55 -11.88
N ARG A 74 0.03 1.44 -13.08
CA ARG A 74 -0.29 2.59 -13.93
C ARG A 74 -1.29 3.53 -13.25
N HIS A 75 -2.30 2.97 -12.60
CA HIS A 75 -3.29 3.75 -11.88
C HIS A 75 -2.67 4.46 -10.67
N LEU A 76 -1.88 3.74 -9.85
CA LEU A 76 -1.21 4.32 -8.69
C LEU A 76 -0.20 5.42 -9.10
N ARG A 77 0.59 5.21 -10.15
CA ARG A 77 1.48 6.23 -10.74
C ARG A 77 0.73 7.53 -11.06
N GLY A 78 -0.48 7.42 -11.61
CA GLY A 78 -1.32 8.57 -11.94
C GLY A 78 -1.79 9.38 -10.73
N GLN A 79 -1.71 8.83 -9.51
CA GLN A 79 -2.11 9.48 -8.26
C GLN A 79 -0.95 10.06 -7.46
N LEU A 80 0.31 9.84 -7.88
CA LEU A 80 1.50 10.35 -7.21
C LEU A 80 1.65 11.86 -7.41
N SER A 81 2.26 12.55 -6.42
CA SER A 81 2.79 13.91 -6.59
C SER A 81 3.86 13.93 -7.69
N ASP A 82 4.17 15.09 -8.26
CA ASP A 82 5.13 15.18 -9.37
C ASP A 82 6.52 14.66 -8.96
N ARG A 83 7.00 15.01 -7.76
CA ARG A 83 8.26 14.51 -7.19
C ARG A 83 8.25 12.99 -7.04
N ALA A 84 7.17 12.42 -6.47
CA ALA A 84 7.07 10.97 -6.28
C ALA A 84 6.94 10.23 -7.62
N ARG A 85 6.20 10.80 -8.59
CA ARG A 85 6.07 10.27 -9.95
C ARG A 85 7.41 10.25 -10.68
N GLU A 86 8.19 11.32 -10.57
CA GLU A 86 9.53 11.39 -11.15
C GLU A 86 10.46 10.31 -10.57
N ALA A 87 10.47 10.15 -9.23
CA ALA A 87 11.26 9.11 -8.59
C ALA A 87 10.84 7.70 -9.05
N PHE A 88 9.53 7.45 -9.11
CA PHE A 88 8.99 6.19 -9.64
C PHE A 88 9.36 5.96 -11.10
N ASP A 89 9.27 6.98 -11.95
CA ASP A 89 9.61 6.87 -13.37
C ASP A 89 11.07 6.51 -13.60
N GLN A 90 12.00 7.10 -12.83
CA GLN A 90 13.41 6.75 -12.88
C GLN A 90 13.66 5.29 -12.45
N PHE A 91 12.96 4.83 -11.41
CA PHE A 91 13.04 3.44 -10.94
C PHE A 91 12.48 2.46 -11.99
N ALA A 92 11.29 2.73 -12.52
CA ALA A 92 10.64 1.91 -13.54
C ALA A 92 11.46 1.86 -14.85
N ALA A 93 12.08 2.96 -15.25
CA ALA A 93 12.95 3.00 -16.42
C ALA A 93 14.21 2.12 -16.24
N SER A 94 14.81 2.15 -15.05
CA SER A 94 15.95 1.30 -14.70
C SER A 94 15.56 -0.18 -14.69
N LEU A 95 14.39 -0.51 -14.15
CA LEU A 95 13.84 -1.87 -14.18
C LEU A 95 13.61 -2.35 -15.63
N ASN A 96 12.96 -1.54 -16.45
CA ASN A 96 12.64 -1.88 -17.84
C ASN A 96 13.91 -2.15 -18.66
N ALA A 97 14.94 -1.34 -18.47
CA ALA A 97 16.24 -1.52 -19.12
C ALA A 97 16.98 -2.79 -18.65
N THR A 98 16.85 -3.15 -17.38
CA THR A 98 17.56 -4.27 -16.75
C THR A 98 16.87 -5.61 -17.00
N ALA A 99 15.56 -5.71 -16.71
CA ALA A 99 14.82 -6.97 -16.72
C ALA A 99 14.37 -7.44 -18.12
N ARG A 100 14.57 -6.64 -19.18
CA ARG A 100 14.09 -6.89 -20.56
C ARG A 100 12.67 -7.48 -20.59
N VAL A 101 11.76 -6.87 -19.85
CA VAL A 101 10.40 -7.36 -19.64
C VAL A 101 9.53 -7.18 -20.89
N LYS A 102 8.76 -8.22 -21.25
CA LYS A 102 7.78 -8.15 -22.37
C LYS A 102 6.68 -7.11 -22.11
N ASN A 103 6.32 -6.93 -20.84
CA ASN A 103 5.37 -5.91 -20.40
C ASN A 103 6.13 -4.86 -19.58
N ALA A 104 6.57 -3.80 -20.24
CA ALA A 104 7.25 -2.68 -19.60
C ALA A 104 6.35 -2.06 -18.51
N TRP A 105 6.99 -1.69 -17.40
CA TRP A 105 6.35 -0.89 -16.37
C TRP A 105 6.03 0.51 -16.90
N PRO A 106 4.94 1.14 -16.41
CA PRO A 106 4.47 2.41 -16.94
C PRO A 106 5.47 3.52 -16.58
N THR A 107 6.13 4.08 -17.59
CA THR A 107 6.98 5.26 -17.43
C THR A 107 7.17 5.96 -18.78
N ASP A 108 7.39 7.26 -18.72
CA ASP A 108 7.70 8.09 -19.89
C ASP A 108 9.22 8.25 -20.08
N ARG A 109 10.03 7.56 -19.25
CA ARG A 109 11.50 7.66 -19.24
C ARG A 109 12.16 6.45 -19.87
N THR A 110 13.33 6.68 -20.45
CA THR A 110 14.29 5.64 -20.81
C THR A 110 15.38 5.59 -19.74
N GLY A 111 15.80 4.39 -19.36
CA GLY A 111 16.76 4.16 -18.29
C GLY A 111 17.97 3.37 -18.79
N ALA A 112 19.00 3.30 -17.95
CA ALA A 112 20.15 2.42 -18.17
C ALA A 112 19.96 1.11 -17.40
N SER A 113 20.56 0.03 -17.92
CA SER A 113 20.64 -1.23 -17.17
C SER A 113 21.51 -1.04 -15.94
N VAL A 114 21.07 -1.60 -14.81
CA VAL A 114 21.75 -1.51 -13.52
C VAL A 114 22.20 -2.90 -13.08
N ALA A 115 23.37 -3.00 -12.46
CA ALA A 115 23.82 -4.25 -11.86
C ALA A 115 22.95 -4.60 -10.65
N THR A 116 22.45 -5.84 -10.61
CA THR A 116 21.60 -6.34 -9.52
C THR A 116 22.42 -7.10 -8.50
N SER A 117 22.03 -7.05 -7.22
CA SER A 117 22.78 -7.70 -6.13
C SER A 117 22.70 -9.23 -6.21
N GLY A 118 21.60 -9.77 -6.75
CA GLY A 118 21.28 -11.19 -6.78
C GLY A 118 20.99 -11.78 -5.41
N LYS A 119 20.80 -10.95 -4.38
CA LYS A 119 20.63 -11.38 -2.99
C LYS A 119 19.16 -11.56 -2.58
N SER A 120 18.22 -11.08 -3.39
CA SER A 120 16.80 -11.26 -3.12
C SER A 120 16.39 -12.72 -3.28
N GLN A 121 15.59 -13.19 -2.32
CA GLN A 121 15.00 -14.53 -2.33
C GLN A 121 13.56 -14.49 -2.81
N ALA A 122 13.06 -15.64 -3.27
CA ALA A 122 11.66 -15.77 -3.65
C ALA A 122 10.77 -15.55 -2.41
N PRO A 123 9.68 -14.76 -2.52
CA PRO A 123 8.76 -14.54 -1.40
C PRO A 123 8.09 -15.86 -0.99
N ASP A 124 8.02 -16.14 0.32
CA ASP A 124 7.17 -17.21 0.84
C ASP A 124 5.72 -16.72 0.96
N ILE A 125 4.94 -16.88 -0.11
CA ILE A 125 3.55 -16.43 -0.20
C ILE A 125 2.59 -17.10 0.80
N ARG A 126 3.06 -18.08 1.58
CA ARG A 126 2.28 -18.69 2.67
C ARG A 126 2.26 -17.82 3.92
N GLN A 127 3.18 -16.84 4.03
CA GLN A 127 3.19 -15.88 5.13
C GLN A 127 1.92 -15.01 5.13
N PRO A 128 1.30 -14.74 6.29
CA PRO A 128 0.08 -13.93 6.38
C PRO A 128 0.23 -12.55 5.72
N ALA A 129 1.37 -11.90 5.94
CA ALA A 129 1.66 -10.58 5.40
C ALA A 129 1.59 -10.54 3.85
N LEU A 130 1.82 -11.66 3.18
CA LEU A 130 1.85 -11.73 1.72
C LEU A 130 0.52 -12.20 1.10
N ILE A 131 -0.59 -12.01 1.81
CA ILE A 131 -1.93 -12.40 1.36
C ILE A 131 -2.28 -11.87 -0.04
N GLN A 132 -1.83 -10.67 -0.40
CA GLN A 132 -2.03 -10.13 -1.75
C GLN A 132 -1.38 -11.02 -2.82
N LEU A 133 -0.14 -11.46 -2.61
CA LEU A 133 0.57 -12.33 -3.54
C LEU A 133 -0.06 -13.71 -3.62
N LYS A 134 -0.51 -14.23 -2.47
CA LYS A 134 -1.24 -15.49 -2.39
C LYS A 134 -2.53 -15.46 -3.20
N LEU A 135 -3.33 -14.41 -3.04
CA LEU A 135 -4.56 -14.22 -3.81
C LEU A 135 -4.29 -14.04 -5.30
N ARG A 136 -3.17 -13.42 -5.68
CA ARG A 136 -2.76 -13.33 -7.10
C ARG A 136 -2.30 -14.66 -7.67
N ALA A 137 -1.70 -15.53 -6.87
CA ALA A 137 -1.41 -16.90 -7.30
C ALA A 137 -2.70 -17.71 -7.54
N LEU A 138 -3.76 -17.45 -6.78
CA LEU A 138 -5.06 -18.13 -6.92
C LEU A 138 -5.93 -17.55 -8.05
N PHE A 139 -6.02 -16.22 -8.16
CA PHE A 139 -6.99 -15.53 -9.02
C PHE A 139 -6.36 -14.74 -10.19
N GLY A 140 -5.03 -14.81 -10.31
CA GLY A 140 -4.25 -14.04 -11.28
C GLY A 140 -3.94 -12.61 -10.84
N THR A 141 -3.01 -11.96 -11.54
CA THR A 141 -2.59 -10.57 -11.30
C THR A 141 -3.58 -9.56 -11.90
N THR A 142 -4.80 -9.53 -11.38
CA THR A 142 -5.89 -8.67 -11.87
C THR A 142 -6.62 -7.98 -10.72
N ALA A 143 -7.48 -7.01 -11.04
CA ALA A 143 -8.35 -6.37 -10.06
C ALA A 143 -9.19 -7.38 -9.25
N ARG A 144 -9.48 -8.56 -9.81
CA ARG A 144 -10.20 -9.63 -9.12
C ARG A 144 -9.50 -10.06 -7.83
N ALA A 145 -8.19 -10.33 -7.87
CA ALA A 145 -7.45 -10.75 -6.68
C ALA A 145 -7.48 -9.70 -5.56
N ASP A 146 -7.29 -8.42 -5.93
CA ASP A 146 -7.27 -7.32 -4.98
C ASP A 146 -8.68 -6.98 -4.45
N VAL A 147 -9.74 -7.12 -5.26
CA VAL A 147 -11.14 -7.04 -4.79
C VAL A 147 -11.43 -8.15 -3.79
N MET A 148 -10.99 -9.38 -4.05
CA MET A 148 -11.16 -10.49 -3.10
C MET A 148 -10.44 -10.24 -1.77
N LEU A 149 -9.22 -9.68 -1.79
CA LEU A 149 -8.51 -9.27 -0.56
C LEU A 149 -9.35 -8.29 0.26
N GLN A 150 -9.95 -7.32 -0.42
CA GLN A 150 -10.73 -6.27 0.21
C GLN A 150 -12.06 -6.80 0.73
N MET A 151 -12.64 -7.80 0.08
CA MET A 151 -13.81 -8.51 0.58
C MET A 151 -13.50 -9.34 1.84
N LEU A 152 -12.32 -9.97 1.90
CA LEU A 152 -11.88 -10.79 3.03
C LEU A 152 -11.63 -9.99 4.31
N ARG A 153 -11.28 -8.70 4.20
CA ARG A 153 -10.93 -7.77 5.30
C ARG A 153 -10.15 -8.44 6.44
N PRO A 154 -8.87 -8.82 6.20
CA PRO A 154 -8.01 -9.36 7.24
C PRO A 154 -8.05 -8.55 8.55
N GLY A 155 -8.14 -9.25 9.68
CA GLY A 155 -8.30 -8.65 11.01
C GLY A 155 -9.72 -8.65 11.58
N MET A 156 -10.72 -9.06 10.78
CA MET A 156 -12.09 -9.26 11.25
C MET A 156 -12.38 -10.75 11.46
N THR A 157 -13.20 -11.07 12.47
CA THR A 157 -13.68 -12.45 12.66
C THR A 157 -14.68 -12.81 11.56
N GLN A 158 -14.81 -14.11 11.26
CA GLN A 158 -15.77 -14.60 10.27
C GLN A 158 -17.21 -14.18 10.59
N GLU A 159 -17.61 -14.24 11.86
CA GLU A 159 -18.92 -13.77 12.31
C GLU A 159 -19.12 -12.27 12.04
N THR A 160 -18.08 -11.46 12.22
CA THR A 160 -18.12 -10.02 11.93
C THR A 160 -18.21 -9.75 10.42
N LEU A 161 -17.64 -10.63 9.60
CA LEU A 161 -17.65 -10.51 8.14
C LEU A 161 -18.99 -10.93 7.53
N SER A 162 -19.68 -11.90 8.13
CA SER A 162 -21.00 -12.35 7.72
C SER A 162 -22.02 -11.22 7.88
N GLY A 163 -22.36 -10.54 6.78
CA GLY A 163 -23.28 -9.41 6.74
C GLY A 163 -22.62 -8.04 6.51
N MET A 164 -21.29 -7.98 6.44
CA MET A 164 -20.59 -6.77 6.01
C MET A 164 -20.72 -6.57 4.52
N SER A 165 -20.98 -5.33 4.11
CA SER A 165 -21.07 -4.96 2.71
C SER A 165 -20.20 -3.79 2.33
N GLN A 166 -19.86 -3.72 1.05
CA GLN A 166 -19.02 -2.67 0.50
C GLN A 166 -19.65 -2.05 -0.73
N SER A 167 -19.52 -0.73 -0.83
CA SER A 167 -19.86 -0.01 -2.05
C SER A 167 -18.69 -0.04 -3.03
N VAL A 168 -18.99 0.14 -4.32
CA VAL A 168 -17.97 0.31 -5.37
C VAL A 168 -16.97 1.40 -5.01
N SER A 169 -17.42 2.49 -4.40
CA SER A 169 -16.55 3.61 -4.03
C SER A 169 -15.50 3.22 -2.98
N ALA A 170 -15.87 2.44 -1.96
CA ALA A 170 -14.93 1.97 -0.95
C ALA A 170 -13.87 1.02 -1.56
N LEU A 171 -14.26 0.26 -2.57
CA LEU A 171 -13.40 -0.70 -3.26
C LEU A 171 -12.56 -0.08 -4.37
N SER A 172 -12.84 1.16 -4.75
CA SER A 172 -12.06 1.85 -5.78
C SER A 172 -10.74 2.42 -5.25
N ASP A 173 -10.58 2.47 -3.93
CA ASP A 173 -9.38 3.00 -3.26
C ASP A 173 -8.21 2.03 -3.26
N ILE A 174 -8.37 0.88 -3.92
CA ILE A 174 -7.44 -0.25 -3.89
C ILE A 174 -6.41 -0.15 -5.03
N GLY A 175 -6.45 0.93 -5.81
CA GLY A 175 -5.50 1.20 -6.90
C GLY A 175 -5.99 0.79 -8.29
N TYR A 176 -7.30 0.66 -8.51
CA TYR A 176 -7.88 0.44 -9.84
C TYR A 176 -8.94 1.50 -10.18
N SER A 177 -9.27 1.62 -11.47
CA SER A 177 -10.35 2.49 -11.91
C SER A 177 -11.72 1.96 -11.45
N LYS A 178 -12.66 2.87 -11.20
CA LYS A 178 -14.05 2.50 -10.81
C LYS A 178 -14.70 1.52 -11.81
N PRO A 179 -14.58 1.70 -13.14
CA PRO A 179 -15.14 0.76 -14.11
C PRO A 179 -14.55 -0.65 -13.98
N ALA A 180 -13.23 -0.78 -13.81
CA ALA A 180 -12.59 -2.08 -13.65
C ALA A 180 -13.05 -2.82 -12.39
N VAL A 181 -13.22 -2.08 -11.28
CA VAL A 181 -13.78 -2.65 -10.04
C VAL A 181 -15.25 -3.05 -10.23
N ALA A 182 -16.05 -2.21 -10.88
CA ALA A 182 -17.47 -2.50 -11.13
C ALA A 182 -17.68 -3.75 -12.00
N GLU A 183 -16.84 -3.93 -13.03
CA GLU A 183 -16.85 -5.12 -13.90
C GLU A 183 -16.55 -6.39 -13.10
N VAL A 184 -15.49 -6.39 -12.29
CA VAL A 184 -15.16 -7.51 -11.40
C VAL A 184 -16.29 -7.83 -10.42
N LEU A 185 -16.92 -6.82 -9.84
CA LEU A 185 -18.04 -7.03 -8.91
C LEU A 185 -19.25 -7.61 -9.64
N SER A 186 -19.50 -7.18 -10.88
CA SER A 186 -20.53 -7.75 -11.75
C SER A 186 -20.27 -9.22 -12.04
N ASP A 187 -19.04 -9.58 -12.44
CA ASP A 187 -18.63 -10.96 -12.70
C ASP A 187 -18.81 -11.85 -11.46
N LEU A 188 -18.35 -11.38 -10.30
CA LEU A 188 -18.43 -12.14 -9.05
C LEU A 188 -19.88 -12.28 -8.56
N THR A 189 -20.74 -11.30 -8.83
CA THR A 189 -22.18 -11.40 -8.56
C THR A 189 -22.82 -12.43 -9.49
N MET A 190 -22.52 -12.37 -10.79
CA MET A 190 -23.01 -13.34 -11.79
C MET A 190 -22.57 -14.77 -11.47
N ALA A 191 -21.36 -14.95 -10.93
CA ALA A 191 -20.83 -16.24 -10.49
C ALA A 191 -21.40 -16.72 -9.14
N GLY A 192 -22.26 -15.96 -8.48
CA GLY A 192 -22.83 -16.29 -7.16
C GLY A 192 -21.80 -16.25 -6.02
N VAL A 193 -20.71 -15.52 -6.19
CA VAL A 193 -19.69 -15.28 -5.15
C VAL A 193 -20.08 -14.11 -4.26
N LEU A 194 -20.77 -13.12 -4.84
CA LEU A 194 -21.25 -11.93 -4.15
C LEU A 194 -22.77 -11.80 -4.25
N ASP A 195 -23.38 -11.39 -3.15
CA ASP A 195 -24.73 -10.84 -3.16
C ASP A 195 -24.67 -9.34 -3.42
N LYS A 196 -25.59 -8.84 -4.24
CA LYS A 196 -25.72 -7.42 -4.58
C LYS A 196 -27.08 -6.88 -4.17
N TRP A 197 -27.10 -5.74 -3.50
CA TRP A 197 -28.32 -4.99 -3.24
C TRP A 197 -28.09 -3.49 -3.36
N ARG A 198 -29.18 -2.73 -3.49
CA ARG A 198 -29.14 -1.28 -3.61
C ARG A 198 -29.66 -0.62 -2.35
N ARG A 199 -28.97 0.40 -1.84
CA ARG A 199 -29.44 1.27 -0.76
C ARG A 199 -29.24 2.73 -1.16
N GLY A 200 -30.35 3.43 -1.38
CA GLY A 200 -30.35 4.75 -2.01
C GLY A 200 -29.78 4.67 -3.44
N ASN A 201 -28.83 5.56 -3.77
CA ASN A 201 -28.17 5.54 -5.08
C ASN A 201 -26.82 4.80 -5.09
N ARG A 202 -26.63 3.82 -4.20
CA ARG A 202 -25.39 3.05 -4.10
C ARG A 202 -25.67 1.55 -4.10
N ASP A 203 -24.87 0.83 -4.86
CA ASP A 203 -24.83 -0.63 -4.84
C ASP A 203 -23.87 -1.10 -3.76
N TYR A 204 -24.28 -2.15 -3.05
CA TYR A 204 -23.54 -2.80 -1.98
C TYR A 204 -23.36 -4.28 -2.31
N TYR A 205 -22.20 -4.80 -1.93
CA TYR A 205 -21.78 -6.17 -2.22
C TYR A 205 -21.30 -6.87 -0.95
N ALA A 206 -21.64 -8.14 -0.77
CA ALA A 206 -21.14 -8.98 0.32
C ALA A 206 -20.79 -10.38 -0.18
N LEU A 207 -19.84 -11.05 0.48
CA LEU A 207 -19.48 -12.44 0.19
C LEU A 207 -20.60 -13.40 0.60
N THR A 208 -21.06 -14.21 -0.35
CA THR A 208 -22.11 -15.21 -0.09
C THR A 208 -21.56 -16.45 0.61
N ARG A 209 -20.30 -16.83 0.34
CA ARG A 209 -19.66 -18.04 0.90
C ARG A 209 -18.24 -17.76 1.40
N ILE A 210 -18.14 -17.01 2.49
CA ILE A 210 -16.84 -16.68 3.10
C ILE A 210 -16.05 -17.93 3.51
N ASP A 211 -16.70 -18.97 4.03
CA ASP A 211 -16.05 -20.23 4.42
C ASP A 211 -15.30 -20.91 3.28
N ALA A 212 -15.94 -21.01 2.11
CA ALA A 212 -15.34 -21.64 0.95
C ALA A 212 -14.12 -20.86 0.46
N LEU A 213 -14.19 -19.52 0.51
CA LEU A 213 -13.06 -18.67 0.17
C LEU A 213 -11.93 -18.80 1.20
N MET A 214 -12.26 -18.82 2.49
CA MET A 214 -11.28 -19.02 3.56
C MET A 214 -10.60 -20.38 3.49
N GLY A 215 -11.34 -21.44 3.15
CA GLY A 215 -10.79 -22.77 2.89
C GLY A 215 -9.85 -22.80 1.69
N LEU A 216 -10.18 -22.07 0.62
CA LEU A 216 -9.34 -21.96 -0.58
C LEU A 216 -8.07 -21.14 -0.33
N VAL A 217 -8.19 -20.00 0.36
CA VAL A 217 -7.03 -19.19 0.76
C VAL A 217 -6.15 -20.02 1.69
N GLY A 218 -6.73 -20.61 2.74
CA GLY A 218 -6.04 -21.43 3.72
C GLY A 218 -5.05 -20.65 4.59
N GLY A 219 -4.76 -21.18 5.76
CA GLY A 219 -3.80 -20.59 6.69
C GLY A 219 -4.26 -19.27 7.33
N PRO A 220 -3.45 -18.71 8.24
CA PRO A 220 -3.77 -17.46 8.92
C PRO A 220 -3.79 -16.25 7.97
N LEU A 221 -4.77 -15.37 8.16
CA LEU A 221 -4.80 -14.03 7.57
C LEU A 221 -3.91 -13.08 8.41
N PRO A 222 -3.40 -11.99 7.82
CA PRO A 222 -2.69 -10.98 8.58
C PRO A 222 -3.63 -10.32 9.60
N ALA A 223 -3.05 -9.78 10.68
CA ALA A 223 -3.82 -9.16 11.75
C ALA A 223 -4.59 -7.93 11.25
N VAL A 224 -4.04 -7.22 10.27
CA VAL A 224 -4.71 -6.11 9.58
C VAL A 224 -4.26 -6.02 8.13
N ALA A 225 -5.08 -5.40 7.29
CA ALA A 225 -4.72 -5.02 5.92
C ALA A 225 -4.98 -3.52 5.69
N PRO A 226 -4.05 -2.63 6.08
CA PRO A 226 -4.20 -1.20 5.87
C PRO A 226 -4.31 -0.86 4.39
N ASN A 227 -5.04 0.21 4.05
CA ASN A 227 -5.02 0.76 2.69
C ASN A 227 -3.68 1.48 2.45
N TRP A 228 -2.64 0.70 2.17
CA TRP A 228 -1.29 1.20 1.93
C TRP A 228 -1.19 2.09 0.70
N ALA A 229 -2.03 1.87 -0.33
CA ALA A 229 -2.11 2.77 -1.48
C ALA A 229 -2.43 4.21 -1.04
N LEU A 230 -3.46 4.41 -0.21
CA LEU A 230 -3.79 5.73 0.33
C LEU A 230 -2.74 6.23 1.32
N ARG A 231 -2.29 5.37 2.24
CA ARG A 231 -1.34 5.75 3.31
C ARG A 231 0.02 6.17 2.75
N PHE A 232 0.60 5.41 1.82
CA PHE A 232 1.85 5.78 1.17
C PHE A 232 1.72 7.00 0.27
N ARG A 233 0.56 7.22 -0.35
CA ARG A 233 0.32 8.45 -1.10
C ARG A 233 0.33 9.68 -0.18
N ILE A 234 -0.37 9.60 0.96
CA ILE A 234 -0.36 10.67 1.99
C ILE A 234 1.06 10.88 2.53
N ALA A 235 1.78 9.81 2.85
CA ALA A 235 3.17 9.89 3.32
C ALA A 235 4.09 10.51 2.27
N GLY A 236 3.93 10.16 0.99
CA GLY A 236 4.72 10.72 -0.10
C GLY A 236 4.48 12.21 -0.32
N GLU A 237 3.24 12.68 -0.15
CA GLU A 237 2.89 14.11 -0.17
C GLU A 237 3.53 14.85 1.01
N LEU A 238 3.51 14.28 2.21
CA LEU A 238 4.17 14.85 3.39
C LEU A 238 5.69 14.93 3.22
N LEU A 239 6.33 13.86 2.74
CA LEU A 239 7.77 13.83 2.46
C LEU A 239 8.17 14.83 1.38
N THR A 240 7.33 14.99 0.35
CA THR A 240 7.55 15.99 -0.70
C THR A 240 7.51 17.39 -0.11
N LEU A 241 6.47 17.69 0.68
CA LEU A 241 6.32 18.99 1.32
C LEU A 241 7.45 19.27 2.31
N GLU A 242 7.88 18.29 3.10
CA GLU A 242 8.99 18.43 4.06
C GLU A 242 10.28 18.83 3.33
N ALA A 243 10.57 18.21 2.19
CA ALA A 243 11.72 18.56 1.37
C ALA A 243 11.63 19.99 0.82
N GLU A 244 10.45 20.43 0.36
CA GLU A 244 10.23 21.78 -0.17
C GLU A 244 10.27 22.88 0.89
N MET A 245 9.82 22.57 2.10
CA MET A 245 9.74 23.52 3.22
C MET A 245 11.04 23.62 4.02
N ARG A 246 12.05 22.81 3.71
CA ARG A 246 13.34 22.81 4.40
C ARG A 246 13.97 24.21 4.38
N GLY A 247 14.31 24.72 5.56
CA GLY A 247 14.92 26.06 5.74
C GLY A 247 13.94 27.24 5.68
N LYS A 248 12.64 27.01 5.52
CA LYS A 248 11.61 28.06 5.64
C LYS A 248 11.29 28.35 7.11
N LYS A 249 10.68 29.52 7.40
CA LYS A 249 10.23 29.86 8.76
C LYS A 249 9.09 28.94 9.21
N GLU A 250 9.06 28.56 10.49
CA GLU A 250 8.07 27.64 11.07
C GLU A 250 6.62 28.02 10.73
N ILE A 251 6.25 29.30 10.80
CA ILE A 251 4.91 29.76 10.45
C ILE A 251 4.52 29.46 8.99
N VAL A 252 5.48 29.52 8.07
CA VAL A 252 5.27 29.18 6.65
C VAL A 252 5.06 27.69 6.49
N GLN A 253 5.83 26.88 7.22
CA GLN A 253 5.72 25.42 7.21
C GLN A 253 4.35 24.99 7.76
N ALA A 254 3.90 25.59 8.87
CA ALA A 254 2.60 25.30 9.47
C ALA A 254 1.42 25.64 8.55
N VAL A 255 1.48 26.79 7.87
CA VAL A 255 0.47 27.16 6.86
C VAL A 255 0.45 26.16 5.71
N ALA A 256 1.62 25.70 5.25
CA ALA A 256 1.71 24.72 4.17
C ALA A 256 1.17 23.34 4.59
N LEU A 257 1.46 22.90 5.81
CA LEU A 257 0.92 21.67 6.40
C LEU A 257 -0.60 21.70 6.51
N ASN A 258 -1.19 22.79 7.02
CA ASN A 258 -2.64 22.94 7.10
C ASN A 258 -3.29 22.85 5.72
N LYS A 259 -2.76 23.58 4.72
CA LYS A 259 -3.25 23.51 3.34
C LYS A 259 -3.14 22.10 2.75
N LEU A 260 -2.07 21.38 3.08
CA LEU A 260 -1.90 20.00 2.66
C LEU A 260 -2.97 19.10 3.27
N PHE A 261 -3.22 19.21 4.58
CA PHE A 261 -4.26 18.41 5.24
C PHE A 261 -5.66 18.72 4.74
N GLU A 262 -5.99 20.00 4.51
CA GLU A 262 -7.26 20.40 3.89
C GLU A 262 -7.43 19.75 2.51
N ARG A 263 -6.37 19.76 1.68
CA ARG A 263 -6.39 19.11 0.36
C ARG A 263 -6.54 17.59 0.47
N LEU A 264 -5.92 16.96 1.47
CA LEU A 264 -5.92 15.51 1.67
C LEU A 264 -7.11 15.00 2.50
N GLN A 265 -8.05 15.85 2.91
CA GLN A 265 -9.12 15.47 3.83
C GLN A 265 -9.94 14.29 3.31
N GLY A 266 -10.28 14.28 2.03
CA GLY A 266 -11.05 13.18 1.43
C GLY A 266 -10.29 11.84 1.42
N GLU A 267 -8.96 11.86 1.43
CA GLU A 267 -8.12 10.65 1.49
C GLU A 267 -7.85 10.22 2.92
N LEU A 268 -7.71 11.17 3.84
CA LEU A 268 -7.67 10.91 5.28
C LEU A 268 -8.97 10.24 5.74
N ASP A 269 -10.12 10.76 5.33
CA ASP A 269 -11.44 10.19 5.67
C ASP A 269 -11.59 8.75 5.14
N ARG A 270 -11.21 8.52 3.87
CA ARG A 270 -11.25 7.18 3.25
C ARG A 270 -10.27 6.20 3.89
N ALA A 271 -9.12 6.69 4.34
CA ALA A 271 -8.15 5.91 5.11
C ALA A 271 -8.53 5.76 6.60
N SER A 272 -9.62 6.39 7.05
CA SER A 272 -10.03 6.47 8.46
C SER A 272 -8.93 7.02 9.38
N LEU A 273 -8.22 8.05 8.90
CA LEU A 273 -7.14 8.72 9.60
C LEU A 273 -7.56 10.13 10.00
N LYS A 274 -7.21 10.52 11.23
CA LYS A 274 -7.34 11.91 11.69
C LYS A 274 -5.95 12.52 11.75
N PRO A 275 -5.68 13.65 11.09
CA PRO A 275 -4.39 14.34 11.17
C PRO A 275 -4.14 14.86 12.60
N PRO A 276 -2.89 15.21 12.95
CA PRO A 276 -2.60 15.82 14.25
C PRO A 276 -3.31 17.17 14.39
N GLY A 277 -3.68 17.54 15.61
CA GLY A 277 -4.30 18.84 15.89
C GLY A 277 -3.36 20.03 15.70
N THR A 278 -2.05 19.76 15.72
CA THR A 278 -0.98 20.74 15.53
C THR A 278 -0.24 20.49 14.22
N ALA A 279 -0.09 21.54 13.42
CA ALA A 279 0.52 21.49 12.10
C ALA A 279 2.00 21.90 12.16
N ASP A 280 2.80 21.16 12.92
CA ASP A 280 4.26 21.27 12.97
C ASP A 280 4.90 19.90 12.64
N TRP A 281 6.14 19.90 12.17
CA TRP A 281 6.77 18.66 11.68
C TRP A 281 7.04 17.63 12.77
N ASP A 282 7.20 18.03 14.03
CA ASP A 282 7.41 17.08 15.12
C ASP A 282 6.11 16.33 15.41
N SER A 283 5.00 17.07 15.56
CA SER A 283 3.66 16.50 15.73
C SER A 283 3.24 15.63 14.54
N VAL A 284 3.50 16.11 13.32
CA VAL A 284 3.20 15.38 12.08
C VAL A 284 4.07 14.15 11.93
N GLY A 285 5.36 14.23 12.25
CA GLY A 285 6.28 13.10 12.21
C GLY A 285 5.87 11.99 13.17
N ASN A 286 5.58 12.34 14.42
CA ASN A 286 5.12 11.38 15.44
C ASN A 286 3.78 10.76 15.06
N TRP A 287 2.80 11.57 14.66
CA TRP A 287 1.53 11.07 14.15
C TRP A 287 1.72 10.12 12.96
N ALA A 288 2.60 10.46 12.04
CA ALA A 288 2.86 9.64 10.88
C ALA A 288 3.44 8.28 11.28
N ALA A 289 4.40 8.26 12.20
CA ALA A 289 5.00 7.02 12.72
C ALA A 289 3.98 6.14 13.45
N GLU A 290 3.15 6.73 14.32
CA GLU A 290 2.25 5.99 15.22
C GLU A 290 0.91 5.62 14.59
N THR A 291 0.50 6.31 13.52
CA THR A 291 -0.84 6.17 12.94
C THR A 291 -0.80 5.96 11.43
N LEU A 292 -0.17 6.84 10.66
CA LEU A 292 -0.19 6.77 9.19
C LEU A 292 0.56 5.53 8.67
N LEU A 293 1.77 5.33 9.18
CA LEU A 293 2.71 4.28 8.79
C LEU A 293 2.70 3.10 9.78
N ALA A 294 1.83 3.14 10.78
CA ALA A 294 1.65 2.04 11.70
C ALA A 294 0.94 0.86 11.02
N GLY A 295 1.49 -0.34 11.23
CA GLY A 295 0.94 -1.62 10.83
C GLY A 295 -0.26 -2.10 11.63
N HIS A 296 -0.90 -1.23 12.42
CA HIS A 296 -2.04 -1.57 13.28
C HIS A 296 -3.08 -0.44 13.25
N THR A 297 -4.29 -0.74 13.73
CA THR A 297 -5.33 0.29 13.87
C THR A 297 -5.13 1.12 15.15
N GLN A 298 -5.65 2.36 15.20
CA GLN A 298 -5.60 3.19 16.42
C GLN A 298 -6.22 2.50 17.64
N HIS A 299 -7.22 1.64 17.42
CA HIS A 299 -7.85 0.86 18.48
C HIS A 299 -6.87 -0.15 19.11
N GLU A 300 -5.99 -0.77 18.32
CA GLU A 300 -4.94 -1.65 18.84
C GLU A 300 -3.78 -0.90 19.48
N SER A 301 -3.43 0.31 19.02
CA SER A 301 -2.42 1.16 19.66
C SER A 301 -2.79 1.45 21.13
N TYR A 302 -4.07 1.73 21.38
CA TYR A 302 -4.61 1.96 22.73
C TYR A 302 -4.49 0.72 23.64
N TRP A 303 -4.71 -0.48 23.09
CA TRP A 303 -4.59 -1.74 23.84
C TRP A 303 -3.14 -2.19 24.05
N ARG A 304 -2.27 -2.05 23.04
CA ARG A 304 -0.82 -2.34 23.16
C ARG A 304 -0.14 -1.39 24.15
N PHE A 305 -0.49 -0.10 24.15
CA PHE A 305 0.00 0.86 25.14
C PHE A 305 -0.42 0.47 26.57
N ARG A 306 -1.66 0.01 26.78
CA ARG A 306 -2.15 -0.45 28.08
C ARG A 306 -1.53 -1.76 28.57
N GLN A 307 -1.12 -2.64 27.68
CA GLN A 307 -0.45 -3.90 28.04
C GLN A 307 1.04 -3.70 28.38
N ALA A 308 1.70 -2.71 27.80
CA ALA A 308 3.10 -2.39 28.11
C ALA A 308 3.30 -1.68 29.47
N HIS A 309 2.21 -1.27 30.13
CA HIS A 309 2.21 -0.55 31.42
C HIS A 309 1.50 -1.36 32.53
N ARG A 310 1.50 -2.69 32.41
CA ARG A 310 1.14 -3.65 33.46
C ARG A 310 2.31 -4.58 33.70
#